data_AF-A0A7Y4EDU2-F1
#
_entry.id   AF-A0A7Y4EDU2-F1
#
_cell.length_a   1.000
_cell.length_b   1.000
_cell.length_c   1.000
_cell.angle_alpha   90.00
_cell.angle_beta   90.00
_cell.angle_gamma   90.00
#
_symmetry.space_group_name_H-M   'P 1'
#
loop_
_entity.id
_entity.type
_entity.pdbx_description
1 polymer ?
#
loop_
_entity_poly.entity_id
_entity_poly.type
_entity_poly.pdbx_seq_one_letter_code
_entity_poly.pdbx_strand_id
1 'polypeptide(L)'
;MKILHLGNGIYFNSLSGKLTKEGMVVKALGLKEANLLALLCGKQNEIINHEEIYQKIWPNVIVSETSLTKIISLLRKSISPLGLPLEVKTYPKEGYGIVCDNGFAIREVEVDDSEESEEFGQEVLHGSFQMLGGNKSSSKNTQLNAFKKWIFIYSAAFASLLLLLEIFVLGLVL
;
A
#
# COMPACT_ATOMS: atom_id res chain seq x y z
N MET A 1 7.62 -6.56 8.83
CA MET A 1 6.88 -6.32 7.56
C MET A 1 7.84 -6.54 6.39
N LYS A 2 7.47 -7.25 5.29
CA LYS A 2 8.41 -7.45 4.16
C LYS A 2 8.34 -6.28 3.19
N ILE A 3 9.39 -5.46 3.14
CA ILE A 3 9.55 -4.39 2.15
C ILE A 3 10.62 -4.82 1.16
N LEU A 4 10.32 -4.71 -0.14
CA LEU A 4 11.23 -5.10 -1.22
C LEU A 4 11.68 -3.85 -1.96
N HIS A 5 13.00 -3.61 -2.04
CA HIS A 5 13.56 -2.57 -2.90
C HIS A 5 13.59 -3.06 -4.35
N LEU A 6 12.81 -2.39 -5.22
CA LEU A 6 12.63 -2.76 -6.63
C LEU A 6 13.51 -1.96 -7.59
N GLY A 7 14.31 -1.02 -7.08
CA GLY A 7 15.19 -0.16 -7.88
C GLY A 7 14.63 1.24 -8.05
N ASN A 8 15.47 2.19 -8.49
CA ASN A 8 15.13 3.60 -8.66
C ASN A 8 14.49 4.28 -7.43
N GLY A 9 14.86 3.83 -6.23
CA GLY A 9 14.30 4.32 -4.96
C GLY A 9 12.84 3.91 -4.74
N ILE A 10 12.35 2.90 -5.46
CA ILE A 10 10.99 2.37 -5.33
C ILE A 10 11.00 1.16 -4.40
N TYR A 11 10.11 1.22 -3.42
CA TYR A 11 9.92 0.18 -2.42
C TYR A 11 8.51 -0.39 -2.53
N PHE A 12 8.42 -1.72 -2.56
CA PHE A 12 7.17 -2.46 -2.56
C PHE A 12 6.92 -3.06 -1.18
N ASN A 13 5.77 -2.72 -0.59
CA ASN A 13 5.31 -3.33 0.64
C ASN A 13 4.39 -4.51 0.31
N SER A 14 4.83 -5.73 0.64
CA SER A 14 4.10 -6.94 0.26
C SER A 14 2.79 -7.14 1.02
N LEU A 15 2.61 -6.50 2.18
CA LEU A 15 1.40 -6.60 3.00
C LEU A 15 0.35 -5.58 2.56
N SER A 16 0.77 -4.34 2.32
CA SER A 16 -0.17 -3.28 1.92
C SER A 16 -0.41 -3.20 0.41
N GLY A 17 0.42 -3.86 -0.40
CA GLY A 17 0.33 -3.81 -1.86
C GLY A 17 0.72 -2.46 -2.47
N LYS A 18 1.43 -1.61 -1.71
CA LYS A 18 1.80 -0.25 -2.13
C LYS A 18 3.23 -0.20 -2.64
N LEU A 19 3.42 0.53 -3.73
CA LEU A 19 4.71 0.97 -4.24
C LEU A 19 4.92 2.41 -3.78
N THR A 20 6.06 2.66 -3.15
CA THR A 20 6.43 3.96 -2.60
C THR A 20 7.74 4.45 -3.19
N LYS A 21 7.87 5.75 -3.39
CA LYS A 21 9.11 6.43 -3.77
C LYS A 21 9.27 7.65 -2.88
N GLU A 22 10.40 7.79 -2.19
CA GLU A 22 10.65 8.91 -1.26
C GLU A 22 9.52 9.08 -0.22
N GLY A 23 9.01 7.96 0.32
CA GLY A 23 7.91 7.95 1.29
C GLY A 23 6.51 8.20 0.71
N MET A 24 6.39 8.59 -0.55
CA MET A 24 5.10 8.81 -1.21
C MET A 24 4.61 7.56 -1.94
N VAL A 25 3.33 7.23 -1.80
CA VAL A 25 2.70 6.12 -2.54
C VAL A 25 2.55 6.52 -4.01
N VAL A 26 3.34 5.91 -4.89
CA VAL A 26 3.29 6.16 -6.34
C VAL A 26 2.25 5.27 -7.03
N LYS A 27 1.99 4.08 -6.48
CA LYS A 27 1.01 3.14 -7.02
C LYS A 27 0.50 2.19 -5.94
N ALA A 28 -0.80 1.94 -5.92
CA ALA A 28 -1.41 0.88 -5.13
C ALA A 28 -1.83 -0.27 -6.07
N LEU A 29 -1.43 -1.49 -5.73
CA LEU A 29 -1.76 -2.71 -6.46
C LEU A 29 -3.02 -3.34 -5.87
N GLY A 30 -3.82 -4.01 -6.72
CA GLY A 30 -4.86 -4.91 -6.21
C GLY A 30 -4.25 -6.09 -5.44
N LEU A 31 -5.02 -6.72 -4.56
CA LEU A 31 -4.55 -7.83 -3.71
C LEU A 31 -3.85 -8.95 -4.51
N LYS A 32 -4.44 -9.36 -5.63
CA LYS A 32 -3.88 -10.43 -6.48
C LYS A 32 -2.63 -9.97 -7.25
N GLU A 33 -2.58 -8.71 -7.67
CA GLU A 33 -1.38 -8.11 -8.29
C GLU A 33 -0.23 -8.03 -7.29
N ALA A 34 -0.51 -7.60 -6.05
CA ALA A 34 0.48 -7.52 -4.98
C ALA A 34 1.03 -8.92 -4.62
N ASN A 35 0.14 -9.90 -4.46
CA ASN A 35 0.56 -11.29 -4.19
C ASN A 35 1.39 -11.86 -5.34
N LEU A 36 1.02 -11.58 -6.59
CA LEU A 36 1.78 -12.00 -7.76
C LEU A 36 3.16 -11.36 -7.78
N LEU A 37 3.25 -10.06 -7.55
CA LEU A 37 4.52 -9.35 -7.52
C LEU A 37 5.41 -9.90 -6.40
N ALA A 38 4.88 -10.10 -5.20
CA ALA A 38 5.63 -10.68 -4.08
C ALA A 38 6.16 -12.09 -4.41
N LEU A 39 5.34 -12.93 -5.03
CA LEU A 39 5.73 -14.28 -5.45
C LEU A 39 6.86 -14.24 -6.48
N LEU A 40 6.72 -13.41 -7.52
CA LEU A 40 7.73 -13.28 -8.58
C LEU A 40 9.03 -12.65 -8.08
N CYS A 41 8.96 -11.66 -7.20
CA CYS A 41 10.15 -11.06 -6.59
C CYS A 41 10.89 -12.02 -5.67
N GLY A 42 10.16 -12.90 -4.95
CA GLY A 42 10.76 -13.92 -4.09
C GLY A 42 11.50 -15.02 -4.86
N LYS A 43 11.17 -15.23 -6.13
CA LYS A 43 11.85 -16.15 -7.06
C LYS A 43 12.40 -15.39 -8.27
N GLN A 44 13.16 -14.32 -7.98
CA GLN A 44 13.83 -13.51 -8.99
C GLN A 44 14.64 -14.40 -9.95
N ASN A 45 14.57 -14.11 -11.25
CA ASN A 45 15.28 -14.81 -12.32
C ASN A 45 14.92 -16.31 -12.48
N GLU A 46 13.85 -16.78 -11.82
CA GLU A 46 13.31 -18.12 -11.99
C GLU A 46 11.97 -18.08 -12.76
N ILE A 47 11.63 -19.21 -13.38
CA ILE A 47 10.34 -19.40 -14.02
C ILE A 47 9.42 -20.07 -13.00
N ILE A 48 8.32 -19.40 -12.68
CA ILE A 48 7.27 -19.95 -11.83
C ILE A 48 6.17 -20.48 -12.75
N ASN A 49 5.85 -21.76 -12.61
CA ASN A 49 4.84 -22.38 -13.46
C ASN A 49 3.42 -21.91 -13.11
N HIS A 50 2.50 -22.13 -14.05
CA HIS A 50 1.11 -21.70 -13.92
C HIS A 50 0.43 -22.30 -12.69
N GLU A 51 0.57 -23.60 -12.47
CA GLU A 51 0.00 -24.32 -11.31
C GLU A 51 0.46 -23.75 -9.97
N GLU A 52 1.75 -23.46 -9.82
CA GLU A 52 2.31 -22.88 -8.60
C GLU A 52 1.75 -21.48 -8.37
N ILE A 53 1.66 -20.66 -9.42
CA ILE A 53 1.05 -19.33 -9.33
C ILE A 53 -0.41 -19.44 -8.90
N TYR A 54 -1.19 -20.37 -9.47
CA TYR A 54 -2.58 -20.57 -9.08
C TYR A 54 -2.72 -21.00 -7.62
N GLN A 55 -1.93 -21.98 -7.19
CA GLN A 55 -1.98 -22.47 -5.80
C GLN A 55 -1.63 -21.38 -4.79
N LYS A 56 -0.66 -20.51 -5.10
CA LYS A 56 -0.24 -19.42 -4.21
C LYS A 56 -1.21 -18.26 -4.20
N ILE A 57 -1.71 -17.85 -5.36
CA ILE A 57 -2.53 -16.63 -5.48
C ILE A 57 -4.01 -16.91 -5.28
N TRP A 58 -4.50 -18.09 -5.67
CA TRP A 58 -5.89 -18.53 -5.56
C TRP A 58 -5.96 -19.88 -4.84
N PRO A 59 -5.58 -19.95 -3.55
CA PRO A 59 -5.70 -21.19 -2.81
C PRO A 59 -7.16 -21.62 -2.77
N ASN A 60 -7.43 -22.88 -3.12
CA ASN A 60 -8.76 -23.50 -3.10
C ASN A 60 -9.80 -22.84 -4.01
N VAL A 61 -9.38 -22.12 -5.06
CA VAL A 61 -10.31 -21.53 -6.03
C VAL A 61 -9.90 -21.96 -7.44
N ILE A 62 -10.84 -22.57 -8.16
CA ILE A 62 -10.65 -22.89 -9.58
C ILE A 62 -10.88 -21.61 -10.38
N VAL A 63 -9.84 -21.14 -11.05
CA VAL A 63 -9.89 -19.96 -11.92
C VAL A 63 -9.49 -20.34 -13.34
N SER A 64 -10.00 -19.60 -14.32
CA SER A 64 -9.61 -19.74 -15.71
C SER A 64 -8.23 -19.14 -15.98
N GLU A 65 -7.57 -19.60 -17.04
CA GLU A 65 -6.30 -19.03 -17.52
C GLU A 65 -6.38 -17.52 -17.79
N THR A 66 -7.54 -17.07 -18.28
CA THR A 66 -7.81 -15.65 -18.55
C THR A 66 -7.67 -14.78 -17.30
N SER A 67 -7.88 -15.34 -16.11
CA SER A 67 -7.73 -14.62 -14.83
C SER A 67 -6.28 -14.27 -14.56
N LEU A 68 -5.35 -15.23 -14.72
CA LEU A 68 -3.92 -14.99 -14.54
C LEU A 68 -3.39 -14.01 -15.59
N THR A 69 -3.75 -14.19 -16.85
CA THR A 69 -3.37 -13.27 -17.94
C THR A 69 -3.83 -11.84 -17.66
N LYS A 70 -5.03 -11.67 -17.10
CA LYS A 70 -5.55 -10.35 -16.70
C LYS A 70 -4.71 -9.74 -15.58
N ILE A 71 -4.40 -10.49 -14.52
CA ILE A 71 -3.57 -9.98 -13.41
C ILE A 71 -2.16 -9.64 -13.88
N ILE A 72 -1.54 -10.46 -14.74
CA ILE A 72 -0.24 -10.14 -15.36
C ILE A 72 -0.31 -8.84 -16.15
N SER A 73 -1.38 -8.64 -16.92
CA SER A 73 -1.57 -7.43 -17.71
C SER A 73 -1.73 -6.18 -16.83
N LEU A 74 -2.46 -6.30 -15.72
CA LEU A 74 -2.60 -5.22 -14.74
C LEU A 74 -1.28 -4.92 -14.04
N LEU A 75 -0.56 -5.97 -13.61
CA LEU A 75 0.74 -5.82 -12.97
C LEU A 75 1.72 -5.08 -13.87
N ARG A 76 1.84 -5.48 -15.14
CA ARG A 76 2.69 -4.78 -16.14
C ARG A 76 2.29 -3.31 -16.26
N LYS A 77 1.00 -3.02 -16.44
CA LYS A 77 0.51 -1.62 -16.51
C LYS A 77 0.84 -0.81 -15.25
N SER A 78 0.87 -1.46 -14.09
CA SER A 78 1.18 -0.83 -12.82
C SER A 78 2.67 -0.53 -12.65
N ILE A 79 3.57 -1.38 -13.16
CA ILE A 79 5.02 -1.25 -12.96
C ILE A 79 5.77 -0.61 -14.13
N SER A 80 5.30 -0.76 -15.38
CA SER A 80 5.94 -0.18 -16.56
C SER A 80 6.21 1.34 -16.47
N PRO A 81 5.28 2.19 -15.98
CA PRO A 81 5.54 3.64 -15.90
C PRO A 81 6.55 4.02 -14.82
N LEU A 82 6.94 3.08 -13.96
CA LEU A 82 7.88 3.33 -12.86
C LEU A 82 9.35 3.22 -13.30
N GLY A 83 9.61 2.75 -14.53
CA GLY A 83 10.95 2.65 -15.11
C GLY A 83 11.90 1.73 -14.34
N LEU A 84 11.37 0.71 -13.66
CA LEU A 84 12.15 -0.20 -12.82
C LEU A 84 13.18 -1.00 -13.64
N PRO A 85 14.34 -1.38 -13.06
CA PRO A 85 15.31 -2.29 -13.67
C PRO A 85 14.85 -3.76 -13.62
N LEU A 86 13.54 -4.00 -13.75
CA LEU A 86 12.94 -5.33 -13.71
C LEU A 86 11.82 -5.45 -14.73
N GLU A 87 11.70 -6.65 -15.32
CA GLU A 87 10.73 -6.97 -16.35
C GLU A 87 9.98 -8.26 -16.01
N VAL A 88 8.64 -8.23 -16.10
CA VAL A 88 7.80 -9.43 -15.98
C VAL A 88 7.74 -10.15 -17.32
N LYS A 89 8.47 -11.26 -17.44
CA LYS A 89 8.52 -12.09 -18.65
C LYS A 89 7.47 -13.19 -18.66
N THR A 90 6.97 -13.49 -19.85
CA THR A 90 6.10 -14.64 -20.11
C THR A 90 6.90 -15.70 -20.84
N TYR A 91 6.87 -16.92 -20.30
CA TYR A 91 7.45 -18.11 -20.90
C TYR A 91 6.28 -18.99 -21.36
N PRO A 92 5.99 -19.04 -22.67
CA PRO A 92 4.82 -19.76 -23.18
C PRO A 92 4.82 -21.22 -22.71
N LYS A 93 3.66 -21.70 -22.23
CA LYS A 93 3.46 -23.06 -21.67
C LYS A 93 4.22 -23.36 -20.37
N GLU A 94 5.26 -22.59 -20.03
CA GLU A 94 6.05 -22.81 -18.83
C GLU A 94 5.51 -21.96 -17.67
N GLY A 95 5.33 -20.66 -17.85
CA GLY A 95 4.86 -19.78 -16.79
C GLY A 95 5.32 -18.33 -16.90
N TYR A 96 5.59 -17.72 -15.75
CA TYR A 96 5.98 -16.31 -15.63
C TYR A 96 7.16 -16.15 -14.68
N GLY A 97 7.95 -15.11 -14.92
CA GLY A 97 9.10 -14.79 -14.07
C GLY A 97 9.37 -13.29 -14.07
N ILE A 98 10.12 -12.83 -13.07
CA ILE A 98 10.73 -11.50 -13.09
C ILE A 98 12.20 -11.66 -13.43
N VAL A 99 12.66 -10.91 -14.42
CA VAL A 99 14.07 -10.78 -14.77
C VAL A 99 14.53 -9.38 -14.37
N CYS A 100 15.66 -9.28 -13.69
CA CYS A 100 16.28 -8.01 -13.35
C CYS A 100 17.39 -7.67 -14.34
N ASP A 101 17.61 -6.38 -14.57
CA ASP A 101 18.74 -5.91 -15.38
C ASP A 101 20.08 -6.31 -14.74
N ASN A 102 21.12 -6.40 -15.57
CA ASN A 102 22.45 -6.83 -15.13
C ASN A 102 22.96 -5.99 -13.96
N GLY A 103 23.21 -6.64 -12.82
CA GLY A 103 23.74 -6.00 -11.61
C GLY A 103 22.66 -5.52 -10.62
N PHE A 104 21.37 -5.59 -10.97
CA PHE A 104 20.28 -5.33 -10.03
C PHE A 104 19.78 -6.63 -9.39
N ALA A 105 19.56 -6.58 -8.07
CA ALA A 105 18.92 -7.64 -7.31
C ALA A 105 17.89 -7.02 -6.36
N ILE A 106 16.71 -7.64 -6.31
CA ILE A 106 15.66 -7.24 -5.39
C ILE A 106 16.12 -7.60 -3.98
N ARG A 107 16.08 -6.62 -3.08
CA ARG A 107 16.51 -6.79 -1.68
C ARG A 107 15.35 -6.61 -0.74
N GLU A 108 15.26 -7.49 0.24
CA GLU A 108 14.37 -7.30 1.39
C GLU A 108 15.00 -6.26 2.32
N VAL A 109 14.21 -5.25 2.67
CA VAL A 109 14.57 -4.19 3.60
C VAL A 109 13.77 -4.44 4.86
N GLU A 110 14.48 -4.72 5.95
CA GLU A 110 13.91 -4.71 7.28
C GLU A 110 13.70 -3.25 7.66
N VAL A 111 12.44 -2.82 7.74
CA VAL A 111 12.11 -1.57 8.39
C VAL A 111 12.03 -1.88 9.87
N ASP A 112 12.97 -1.33 10.62
CA ASP A 112 12.96 -1.35 12.07
C ASP A 112 11.73 -0.57 12.55
N ASP A 113 10.87 -1.21 13.33
CA ASP A 113 9.54 -0.73 13.71
C ASP A 113 9.60 0.45 14.73
N SER A 114 10.68 1.24 14.75
CA SER A 114 10.99 2.18 15.84
C SER A 114 10.39 3.59 15.71
N GLU A 115 9.50 3.87 14.75
CA GLU A 115 8.81 5.17 14.68
C GLU A 115 7.30 5.03 14.44
N GLU A 116 6.58 4.52 15.45
CA GLU A 116 5.16 4.85 15.67
C GLU A 116 4.81 4.77 17.18
N SER A 117 5.03 5.87 17.90
CA SER A 117 4.41 6.21 19.20
C SER A 117 4.33 7.74 19.26
N GLU A 118 3.17 8.38 19.45
CA GLU A 118 2.36 8.51 20.66
C GLU A 118 0.90 8.89 20.27
N GLU A 119 -0.14 8.12 20.65
CA GLU A 119 -1.03 8.23 21.84
C GLU A 119 -2.13 9.32 21.76
N PHE A 120 -3.34 9.26 22.34
CA PHE A 120 -4.18 8.26 23.04
C PHE A 120 -5.58 8.91 23.23
N GLY A 121 -6.63 8.14 23.56
CA GLY A 121 -7.87 8.71 24.14
C GLY A 121 -9.13 7.87 23.95
N GLN A 122 -9.36 6.92 24.85
CA GLN A 122 -10.57 6.10 25.00
C GLN A 122 -11.76 6.92 25.55
N GLU A 123 -13.00 6.52 25.21
CA GLU A 123 -14.05 6.42 26.24
C GLU A 123 -15.16 5.43 25.82
N VAL A 124 -15.47 4.53 26.75
CA VAL A 124 -16.43 3.44 26.67
C VAL A 124 -17.65 3.83 27.51
N LEU A 125 -18.88 3.85 26.97
CA LEU A 125 -20.09 3.65 27.77
C LEU A 125 -21.22 2.91 27.02
N HIS A 126 -21.44 1.68 27.49
CA HIS A 126 -22.72 0.99 27.70
C HIS A 126 -23.74 0.77 26.56
N GLY A 127 -23.98 -0.53 26.27
CA GLY A 127 -25.22 -0.99 25.63
C GLY A 127 -25.14 -2.38 25.00
N SER A 128 -25.19 -3.44 25.81
CA SER A 128 -25.32 -4.84 25.36
C SER A 128 -26.67 -5.10 24.66
N PHE A 129 -26.70 -5.70 23.45
CA PHE A 129 -27.52 -6.89 23.14
C PHE A 129 -27.19 -7.55 21.77
N GLN A 130 -26.62 -8.75 21.90
CA GLN A 130 -26.45 -9.96 21.07
C GLN A 130 -26.98 -10.12 19.61
N MET A 131 -26.00 -10.35 18.71
CA MET A 131 -25.78 -11.46 17.71
C MET A 131 -26.94 -12.08 16.90
N LEU A 132 -26.76 -12.15 15.55
CA LEU A 132 -26.47 -13.36 14.73
C LEU A 132 -25.95 -12.98 13.32
N GLY A 133 -24.93 -13.71 12.83
CA GLY A 133 -23.99 -13.37 11.72
C GLY A 133 -24.48 -13.52 10.26
N GLY A 134 -23.68 -13.28 9.22
CA GLY A 134 -22.23 -13.04 9.11
C GLY A 134 -21.88 -12.21 7.87
N ASN A 135 -20.65 -11.68 7.83
CA ASN A 135 -20.36 -10.28 7.54
C ASN A 135 -20.24 -9.88 6.05
N LYS A 136 -20.99 -8.83 5.68
CA LYS A 136 -20.68 -7.88 4.61
C LYS A 136 -19.93 -6.69 5.24
N SER A 137 -18.82 -6.25 4.67
CA SER A 137 -18.25 -4.92 4.94
C SER A 137 -17.60 -4.44 3.63
N SER A 138 -18.15 -3.52 2.83
CA SER A 138 -18.76 -2.23 3.14
C SER A 138 -17.94 -1.43 4.16
N SER A 139 -16.69 -1.13 3.80
CA SER A 139 -15.87 -0.15 4.52
C SER A 139 -15.85 1.15 3.72
N LYS A 140 -16.84 2.01 3.99
CA LYS A 140 -16.85 3.41 3.61
C LYS A 140 -15.77 4.13 4.44
N ASN A 141 -14.53 4.19 3.97
CA ASN A 141 -13.48 4.97 4.62
C ASN A 141 -12.68 5.76 3.57
N THR A 142 -13.37 6.67 2.87
CA THR A 142 -12.75 7.55 1.86
C THR A 142 -13.13 9.03 2.03
N GLN A 143 -13.95 9.40 3.03
CA GLN A 143 -14.36 10.79 3.26
C GLN A 143 -13.45 11.55 4.25
N LEU A 144 -12.69 10.86 5.09
CA LEU A 144 -11.97 11.50 6.20
C LEU A 144 -10.59 12.07 5.85
N ASN A 145 -10.01 11.71 4.70
CA ASN A 145 -8.68 12.22 4.32
C ASN A 145 -8.73 13.56 3.54
N ALA A 146 -9.89 13.89 2.93
CA ALA A 146 -10.10 15.20 2.30
C ALA A 146 -10.43 16.27 3.35
N PHE A 147 -11.24 15.91 4.36
CA PHE A 147 -11.59 16.81 5.47
C PHE A 147 -10.39 17.13 6.37
N LYS A 148 -9.45 16.19 6.53
CA LYS A 148 -8.20 16.39 7.30
C LYS A 148 -7.25 17.43 6.69
N LYS A 149 -7.23 17.61 5.36
CA LYS A 149 -6.47 18.72 4.74
C LYS A 149 -7.06 20.09 5.06
N TRP A 150 -8.38 20.19 5.20
CA TRP A 150 -9.04 21.43 5.61
C TRP A 150 -8.84 21.74 7.10
N ILE A 151 -8.91 20.73 7.99
CA ILE A 151 -8.66 20.94 9.43
C ILE A 151 -7.28 21.55 9.72
N PHE A 152 -6.23 21.14 8.98
CA PHE A 152 -4.88 21.66 9.16
C PHE A 152 -4.72 23.12 8.73
N ILE A 153 -5.43 23.55 7.68
CA ILE A 153 -5.37 24.94 7.19
C ILE A 153 -6.05 25.89 8.18
N TYR A 154 -7.18 25.48 8.78
CA TYR A 154 -7.91 26.30 9.76
C TYR A 154 -7.19 26.42 11.11
N SER A 155 -6.42 25.41 11.54
CA SER A 155 -5.64 25.45 12.79
C SER A 155 -4.59 26.58 12.81
N ALA A 156 -3.90 26.80 11.69
CA ALA A 156 -2.85 27.83 11.62
C ALA A 156 -3.45 29.25 11.57
N ALA A 157 -4.57 29.43 10.86
CA ALA A 157 -5.27 30.72 10.80
C ALA A 157 -5.92 31.10 12.14
N PHE A 158 -6.44 30.12 12.88
CA PHE A 158 -7.05 30.33 14.19
C PHE A 158 -6.02 30.68 15.27
N ALA A 159 -4.82 30.08 15.24
CA ALA A 159 -3.72 30.42 16.14
C ALA A 159 -3.25 31.88 15.95
N SER A 160 -3.14 32.36 14.71
CA SER A 160 -2.77 33.75 14.43
C SER A 160 -3.85 34.76 14.85
N LEU A 161 -5.14 34.39 14.75
CA LEU A 161 -6.23 35.24 15.18
C LEU A 161 -6.30 35.38 16.72
N LEU A 162 -6.01 34.30 17.46
CA LEU A 162 -5.93 34.34 18.93
C LEU A 162 -4.76 35.21 19.41
N LEU A 163 -3.61 35.12 18.75
CA LEU A 163 -2.44 35.96 19.07
C LEU A 163 -2.73 37.45 18.87
N LEU A 164 -3.45 37.82 17.81
CA LEU A 164 -3.87 39.21 17.58
C LEU A 164 -4.94 39.67 18.57
N LEU A 165 -5.85 38.79 18.99
CA LEU A 165 -6.87 39.09 20.00
C LEU A 165 -6.21 39.39 21.35
N GLU A 166 -5.17 38.66 21.72
CA GLU A 166 -4.43 38.84 22.97
C GLU A 166 -3.67 40.18 23.00
N ILE A 167 -3.06 40.57 21.88
CA ILE A 167 -2.42 41.89 21.73
C ILE A 167 -3.45 43.02 21.81
N PHE A 168 -4.64 42.84 21.22
CA PHE A 168 -5.71 43.85 21.24
C PHE A 168 -6.27 44.09 22.65
N VAL A 169 -6.47 43.02 23.45
CA VAL A 169 -6.97 43.15 24.83
C VAL A 169 -5.97 43.87 25.73
N LEU A 170 -4.66 43.60 25.58
CA LEU A 170 -3.61 44.29 26.34
C LEU A 170 -3.54 45.79 26.01
N GLY A 171 -3.80 46.17 24.75
CA GLY A 171 -3.83 47.57 24.33
C GLY A 171 -5.05 48.37 24.79
N LEU A 172 -6.10 47.71 25.27
CA LEU A 172 -7.34 48.36 25.75
C LEU A 172 -7.32 48.59 27.28
N VAL A 173 -6.43 47.89 27.99
CA VAL A 173 -6.27 47.97 29.46
C VAL A 173 -5.17 48.97 29.87
N LEU A 174 -4.44 49.54 28.90
CA LEU A 174 -3.41 50.57 29.10
C LEU A 174 -3.91 51.94 28.62
#